data_AF-A0A822JF91-F1
#
_entry.id   AF-A0A822JF91-F1
#
_cell.length_a   1.000
_cell.length_b   1.000
_cell.length_c   1.000
_cell.angle_alpha   90.00
_cell.angle_beta   90.00
_cell.angle_gamma   90.00
#
_symmetry.space_group_name_H-M   'P 1'
#
loop_
_entity.id
_entity.type
_entity.pdbx_description
1 polymer ?
#
loop_
_entity_poly.entity_id
_entity_poly.type
_entity_poly.pdbx_seq_one_letter_code
_entity_poly.pdbx_strand_id
1 'polypeptide(L)'
;FGGPKPVVIPVGADQDPHIRLTRGLAYKTNMFMVEERRAENGLISVRGKAAPKEALKEIAKRAGGKLYEEHVDISGRTLDEVESVVREVELKHGGYAFMPPASTYHKFMTGLQGGKMSSSIPESYIALTDKPEDGAKKVMRAITGGRVTLEEQKKLGGEPDKCSVYELLLYHLVENDNELLEIYKDCVGGTRICGNCKKFTAELMRGFLKDHQEKREAAKEKLGEFGLSIT
;
A
#
# COMPACT_ATOMS: atom_id res chain seq x y z
N PHE A 1 -3.65 14.09 -21.46
CA PHE A 1 -2.98 13.53 -20.26
C PHE A 1 -1.97 14.55 -19.75
N GLY A 2 -1.91 14.79 -18.44
CA GLY A 2 -1.12 15.89 -17.83
C GLY A 2 0.37 15.58 -17.62
N GLY A 3 1.02 14.92 -18.57
CA GLY A 3 2.46 14.58 -18.51
C GLY A 3 2.83 13.49 -17.49
N PRO A 4 4.14 13.18 -17.37
CA PRO A 4 4.68 12.34 -16.31
C PRO A 4 4.31 12.89 -14.93
N LYS A 5 3.88 12.00 -14.03
CA LYS A 5 3.52 12.36 -12.67
C LYS A 5 4.12 11.35 -11.69
N PRO A 6 4.54 11.80 -10.50
CA PRO A 6 4.84 10.89 -9.40
C PRO A 6 3.57 10.10 -9.06
N VAL A 7 3.70 8.79 -8.91
CA VAL A 7 2.60 7.89 -8.55
C VAL A 7 3.05 7.00 -7.39
N VAL A 8 2.18 6.82 -6.40
CA VAL A 8 2.34 5.82 -5.34
C VAL A 8 1.32 4.71 -5.53
N ILE A 9 1.76 3.45 -5.45
CA ILE A 9 0.90 2.28 -5.61
C ILE A 9 0.88 1.49 -4.28
N PRO A 10 -0.24 1.49 -3.53
CA PRO A 10 -0.38 0.65 -2.35
C PRO A 10 -0.66 -0.80 -2.75
N VAL A 11 0.18 -1.74 -2.29
CA VAL A 11 0.10 -3.16 -2.67
C VAL A 11 0.44 -4.11 -1.53
N GLY A 12 0.01 -5.36 -1.64
CA GLY A 12 0.55 -6.45 -0.84
C GLY A 12 1.98 -6.79 -1.26
N ALA A 13 2.76 -7.39 -0.35
CA ALA A 13 4.15 -7.79 -0.64
C ALA A 13 4.26 -8.82 -1.78
N ASP A 14 3.21 -9.60 -2.03
CA ASP A 14 3.11 -10.56 -3.13
C ASP A 14 3.11 -9.90 -4.53
N GLN A 15 2.72 -8.62 -4.63
CA GLN A 15 2.70 -7.88 -5.89
C GLN A 15 4.03 -7.20 -6.20
N ASP A 16 5.01 -7.23 -5.30
CA ASP A 16 6.33 -6.62 -5.52
C ASP A 16 7.02 -7.04 -6.83
N PRO A 17 6.97 -8.33 -7.27
CA PRO A 17 7.55 -8.72 -8.55
C PRO A 17 6.99 -7.91 -9.73
N HIS A 18 5.69 -7.61 -9.73
CA HIS A 18 5.05 -6.78 -10.76
C HIS A 18 5.50 -5.33 -10.66
N ILE A 19 5.58 -4.77 -9.45
CA ILE A 19 6.09 -3.41 -9.24
C ILE A 19 7.53 -3.27 -9.74
N ARG A 20 8.39 -4.24 -9.43
CA ARG A 20 9.79 -4.28 -9.90
C ARG A 20 9.86 -4.36 -11.43
N LEU A 21 9.01 -5.19 -12.05
CA LEU A 21 8.90 -5.26 -13.51
C LEU A 21 8.48 -3.90 -14.08
N THR A 22 7.45 -3.26 -13.53
CA THR A 22 6.99 -1.94 -13.97
C THR A 22 8.09 -0.88 -13.86
N ARG A 23 8.84 -0.84 -12.76
CA ARG A 23 10.00 0.05 -12.60
C ARG A 23 11.09 -0.25 -13.65
N GLY A 24 11.37 -1.53 -13.91
CA GLY A 24 12.30 -1.96 -14.93
C GLY A 24 11.86 -1.56 -16.35
N LEU A 25 10.58 -1.66 -16.67
CA LEU A 25 10.00 -1.22 -17.94
C LEU A 25 10.08 0.30 -18.09
N ALA A 26 9.72 1.07 -17.06
CA ALA A 26 9.87 2.53 -17.07
C ALA A 26 11.32 2.92 -17.34
N TYR A 27 12.26 2.32 -16.60
CA TYR A 27 13.68 2.54 -16.80
C TYR A 27 14.14 2.18 -18.22
N LYS A 28 13.76 1.00 -18.74
CA LYS A 28 14.18 0.55 -20.09
C LYS A 28 13.56 1.39 -21.22
N THR A 29 12.36 1.91 -21.02
CA THR A 29 11.64 2.68 -22.03
C THR A 29 12.11 4.14 -22.10
N ASN A 30 12.59 4.69 -20.98
CA ASN A 30 13.12 6.05 -20.96
C ASN A 30 14.38 6.18 -21.81
N MET A 31 14.49 7.31 -22.51
CA MET A 31 15.63 7.63 -23.37
C MET A 31 16.91 7.83 -22.58
N PHE A 32 16.79 8.28 -21.33
CA PHE A 32 17.92 8.63 -20.46
C PHE A 32 17.94 7.82 -19.17
N MET A 33 19.14 7.68 -18.63
CA MET A 33 19.40 7.27 -17.25
C MET A 33 20.05 8.42 -16.50
N VAL A 34 19.52 8.77 -15.34
CA VAL A 34 20.10 9.78 -14.44
C VAL A 34 20.66 9.04 -13.22
N GLU A 35 21.93 9.24 -12.92
CA GLU A 35 22.61 8.62 -11.78
C GLU A 35 23.38 9.66 -10.98
N GLU A 36 23.18 9.67 -9.67
CA GLU A 36 23.98 10.48 -8.74
C GLU A 36 25.24 9.69 -8.34
N ARG A 37 26.42 10.23 -8.68
CA ARG A 37 27.72 9.68 -8.30
C ARG A 37 28.20 10.29 -7.00
N ARG A 38 27.82 9.66 -5.89
CA ARG A 38 28.17 10.10 -4.52
C ARG A 38 29.68 10.19 -4.26
N ALA A 39 30.50 9.41 -4.96
CA ALA A 39 31.96 9.45 -4.84
C ALA A 39 32.61 10.70 -5.46
N GLU A 40 31.87 11.45 -6.30
CA GLU A 40 32.39 12.58 -7.09
C GLU A 40 31.71 13.90 -6.68
N ASN A 41 31.62 14.19 -5.38
CA ASN A 41 31.01 15.41 -4.83
C ASN A 41 29.55 15.66 -5.27
N GLY A 42 28.77 14.60 -5.48
CA GLY A 42 27.36 14.73 -5.90
C GLY A 42 27.20 15.05 -7.39
N LEU A 43 28.18 14.70 -8.23
CA LEU A 43 28.06 14.76 -9.68
C LEU A 43 26.86 13.92 -10.16
N ILE A 44 26.02 14.48 -11.00
CA ILE A 44 24.89 13.79 -11.62
C ILE A 44 25.23 13.50 -13.08
N SER A 45 25.24 12.22 -13.45
CA SER A 45 25.54 11.74 -14.79
C SER A 45 24.25 11.35 -15.50
N VAL A 46 23.96 12.00 -16.63
CA VAL A 46 22.83 11.68 -17.51
C VAL A 46 23.34 10.93 -18.73
N ARG A 47 23.08 9.63 -18.81
CA ARG A 47 23.49 8.76 -19.93
C ARG A 47 22.35 8.53 -20.92
N GLY A 48 22.62 8.70 -22.21
CA GLY A 48 21.69 8.32 -23.27
C GLY A 48 21.67 6.81 -23.48
N LYS A 49 20.48 6.21 -23.67
CA LYS A 49 20.33 4.78 -24.02
C LYS A 49 20.01 4.61 -25.50
N ALA A 50 18.86 5.14 -25.92
CA ALA A 50 18.39 5.23 -27.29
C ALA A 50 18.02 6.69 -27.63
N ALA A 51 18.69 7.63 -26.97
CA ALA A 51 18.40 9.05 -27.08
C ALA A 51 19.04 9.65 -28.35
N PRO A 52 18.35 10.54 -29.08
CA PRO A 52 18.97 11.35 -30.12
C PRO A 52 20.14 12.18 -29.56
N LYS A 53 21.24 12.31 -30.31
CA LYS A 53 22.41 13.13 -29.91
C LYS A 53 22.02 14.58 -29.60
N GLU A 54 21.05 15.13 -30.32
CA GLU A 54 20.54 16.48 -30.08
C GLU A 54 19.83 16.63 -28.74
N ALA A 55 19.21 15.56 -28.23
CA ALA A 55 18.56 15.58 -26.94
C ALA A 55 19.57 15.61 -25.78
N LEU A 56 20.70 14.88 -25.88
CA LEU A 56 21.82 15.00 -24.93
C LEU A 56 22.44 16.41 -24.94
N LYS A 57 22.66 17.00 -26.12
CA LYS A 57 23.15 18.37 -26.24
C LYS A 57 22.20 19.38 -25.58
N GLU A 58 20.90 19.18 -25.73
CA GLU A 58 19.89 20.03 -25.12
C GLU A 58 19.90 19.92 -23.58
N ILE A 59 20.06 18.71 -23.03
CA ILE A 59 20.24 18.50 -21.59
C ILE A 59 21.50 19.22 -21.09
N ALA A 60 22.64 19.07 -21.77
CA ALA A 60 23.88 19.76 -21.41
C ALA A 60 23.71 21.29 -21.37
N LYS A 61 23.00 21.86 -22.36
CA LYS A 61 22.71 23.30 -22.43
C LYS A 61 21.77 23.77 -21.32
N ARG A 62 20.70 23.03 -21.03
CA ARG A 62 19.67 23.43 -20.03
C ARG A 62 20.13 23.20 -18.59
N ALA A 63 20.81 22.10 -18.33
CA ALA A 63 21.28 21.72 -17.00
C ALA A 63 22.68 22.30 -16.67
N GLY A 64 23.43 22.79 -17.65
CA GLY A 64 24.76 23.38 -17.42
C GLY A 64 25.82 22.32 -17.10
N GLY A 65 25.89 21.26 -17.92
CA GLY A 65 26.80 20.12 -17.73
C GLY A 65 27.85 19.99 -18.84
N LYS A 66 28.90 19.21 -18.56
CA LYS A 66 29.91 18.83 -19.54
C LYS A 66 29.40 17.68 -20.40
N LEU A 67 29.29 17.93 -21.71
CA LEU A 67 28.85 16.93 -22.69
C LEU A 67 30.01 16.02 -23.10
N TYR A 68 29.73 14.72 -23.11
CA TYR A 68 30.56 13.67 -23.69
C TYR A 68 29.78 12.95 -24.79
N GLU A 69 30.39 11.95 -25.44
CA GLU A 69 29.78 11.25 -26.57
C GLU A 69 28.45 10.57 -26.23
N GLU A 70 28.35 9.97 -25.04
CA GLU A 70 27.17 9.17 -24.62
C GLU A 70 26.46 9.70 -23.36
N HIS A 71 27.03 10.72 -22.70
CA HIS A 71 26.50 11.21 -21.43
C HIS A 71 26.80 12.69 -21.20
N VAL A 72 26.10 13.27 -20.23
CA VAL A 72 26.30 14.63 -19.72
C VAL A 72 26.55 14.54 -18.22
N ASP A 73 27.66 15.12 -17.77
CA ASP A 73 27.97 15.24 -16.34
C ASP A 73 27.59 16.64 -15.85
N ILE A 74 26.78 16.71 -14.80
CA ILE A 74 26.21 17.94 -14.25
C ILE A 74 26.59 18.04 -12.77
N SER A 75 27.15 19.18 -12.37
CA SER A 75 27.49 19.49 -10.98
C SER A 75 26.74 20.74 -10.51
N GLY A 76 26.62 20.93 -9.20
CA GLY A 76 25.99 22.12 -8.62
C GLY A 76 24.47 22.20 -8.77
N ARG A 77 23.81 21.08 -9.10
CA ARG A 77 22.35 20.93 -9.15
C ARG A 77 21.91 19.72 -8.34
N THR A 78 20.66 19.70 -7.92
CA THR A 78 20.06 18.54 -7.24
C THR A 78 19.61 17.49 -8.26
N LEU A 79 19.44 16.25 -7.79
CA LEU A 79 18.92 15.16 -8.62
C LEU A 79 17.56 15.52 -9.23
N ASP A 80 16.65 16.07 -8.41
CA ASP A 80 15.30 16.44 -8.85
C ASP A 80 15.31 17.52 -9.95
N GLU A 81 16.21 18.51 -9.84
CA GLU A 81 16.38 19.54 -10.87
C GLU A 81 16.85 18.94 -12.20
N VAL A 82 17.84 18.05 -12.15
CA VAL A 82 18.37 17.39 -13.36
C VAL A 82 17.32 16.46 -13.96
N GLU A 83 16.66 15.63 -13.17
CA GLU A 83 15.63 14.73 -13.67
C GLU A 83 14.45 15.49 -14.28
N SER A 84 14.08 16.66 -13.74
CA SER A 84 13.04 17.51 -14.31
C SER A 84 13.41 18.00 -15.71
N VAL A 85 14.64 18.51 -15.88
CA VAL A 85 15.15 18.92 -17.20
C VAL A 85 15.20 17.74 -18.16
N VAL A 86 15.67 16.58 -17.72
CA VAL A 86 15.75 15.37 -18.54
C VAL A 86 14.37 14.93 -19.03
N ARG A 87 13.36 14.95 -18.14
CA ARG A 87 11.97 14.60 -18.50
C ARG A 87 11.38 15.56 -19.53
N GLU A 88 11.57 16.87 -19.36
CA GLU A 88 11.13 17.87 -20.33
C GLU A 88 11.75 17.67 -21.71
N VAL A 89 13.06 17.42 -21.75
CA VAL A 89 13.77 17.18 -23.00
C VAL A 89 13.29 15.86 -23.62
N GLU A 90 13.19 14.78 -22.85
CA GLU A 90 12.71 13.50 -23.36
C GLU A 90 11.32 13.62 -24.01
N LEU A 91 10.37 14.31 -23.35
CA LEU A 91 9.04 14.57 -23.91
C LEU A 91 9.11 15.37 -25.22
N LYS A 92 9.96 16.40 -25.27
CA LYS A 92 10.14 17.22 -26.48
C LYS A 92 10.68 16.41 -27.66
N HIS A 93 11.45 15.37 -27.39
CA HIS A 93 12.01 14.46 -28.40
C HIS A 93 11.14 13.21 -28.62
N GLY A 94 9.88 13.21 -28.17
CA GLY A 94 8.91 12.15 -28.42
C GLY A 94 9.03 10.93 -27.52
N GLY A 95 9.83 11.01 -26.45
CA GLY A 95 9.91 9.99 -25.41
C GLY A 95 8.76 10.07 -24.41
N TYR A 96 8.66 9.05 -23.56
CA TYR A 96 7.59 8.93 -22.57
C TYR A 96 7.92 9.62 -21.25
N ALA A 97 9.20 9.72 -20.89
CA ALA A 97 9.69 10.30 -19.64
C ALA A 97 9.01 9.68 -18.40
N PHE A 98 8.86 8.36 -18.38
CA PHE A 98 8.17 7.66 -17.30
C PHE A 98 8.87 7.87 -15.96
N MET A 99 8.06 8.14 -14.93
CA MET A 99 8.52 8.14 -13.54
C MET A 99 8.27 6.74 -12.97
N PRO A 100 9.30 6.02 -12.51
CA PRO A 100 9.10 4.74 -11.83
C PRO A 100 8.14 4.97 -10.64
N PRO A 101 7.11 4.13 -10.46
CA PRO A 101 6.16 4.34 -9.38
C PRO A 101 6.83 4.15 -8.02
N ALA A 102 6.43 4.95 -7.03
CA ALA A 102 6.62 4.62 -5.63
C ALA A 102 5.63 3.53 -5.20
N SER A 103 5.93 2.81 -4.12
CA SER A 103 5.04 1.78 -3.59
C SER A 103 5.04 1.77 -2.07
N THR A 104 3.88 1.51 -1.47
CA THR A 104 3.72 1.18 -0.05
C THR A 104 3.25 -0.26 0.07
N TYR A 105 3.73 -0.96 1.10
CA TYR A 105 3.45 -2.38 1.29
C TYR A 105 2.64 -2.59 2.58
N HIS A 106 1.49 -3.23 2.45
CA HIS A 106 0.66 -3.60 3.60
C HIS A 106 0.79 -5.09 3.92
N LYS A 107 0.62 -5.40 5.22
CA LYS A 107 0.57 -6.79 5.69
C LYS A 107 -0.76 -7.42 5.30
N PHE A 108 -0.74 -8.72 5.07
CA PHE A 108 -1.97 -9.48 4.91
C PHE A 108 -2.63 -9.72 6.25
N MET A 109 -3.95 -9.59 6.27
CA MET A 109 -4.75 -10.10 7.37
C MET A 109 -4.92 -11.61 7.22
N THR A 110 -4.90 -12.28 8.36
CA THR A 110 -5.16 -13.70 8.46
C THR A 110 -6.65 -13.96 8.25
N GLY A 111 -7.00 -15.07 7.60
CA GLY A 111 -8.37 -15.54 7.52
C GLY A 111 -8.96 -15.77 8.92
N LEU A 112 -10.27 -15.63 9.07
CA LEU A 112 -10.94 -15.80 10.37
C LEU A 112 -10.75 -17.19 10.95
N GLN A 113 -10.55 -18.21 10.12
CA GLN A 113 -10.27 -19.59 10.54
C GLN A 113 -8.77 -19.94 10.51
N GLY A 114 -7.89 -18.95 10.35
CA GLY A 114 -6.47 -19.13 10.04
C GLY A 114 -6.18 -19.16 8.55
N GLY A 115 -4.90 -19.07 8.19
CA GLY A 115 -4.46 -19.07 6.79
C GLY A 115 -4.83 -17.79 6.04
N LYS A 116 -5.05 -17.90 4.72
CA LYS A 116 -5.43 -16.76 3.87
C LYS A 116 -6.94 -16.56 3.83
N MET A 117 -7.38 -15.31 3.76
CA MET A 117 -8.76 -15.00 3.35
C MET A 117 -9.00 -15.49 1.92
N SER A 118 -10.12 -16.18 1.69
CA SER A 118 -10.49 -16.70 0.38
C SER A 118 -11.98 -16.58 0.12
N SER A 119 -12.35 -16.03 -1.04
CA SER A 119 -13.74 -15.98 -1.49
C SER A 119 -14.37 -17.36 -1.63
N SER A 120 -13.57 -18.40 -1.92
CA SER A 120 -14.01 -19.80 -2.00
C SER A 120 -14.29 -20.45 -0.65
N ILE A 121 -13.88 -19.82 0.46
CA ILE A 121 -14.11 -20.30 1.83
C ILE A 121 -14.88 -19.22 2.59
N PRO A 122 -16.21 -19.20 2.53
CA PRO A 122 -17.04 -18.11 3.10
C PRO A 122 -16.81 -17.83 4.59
N GLU A 123 -16.43 -18.83 5.39
CA GLU A 123 -16.13 -18.67 6.82
C GLU A 123 -14.74 -18.06 7.08
N SER A 124 -13.90 -17.90 6.05
CA SER A 124 -12.55 -17.32 6.19
C SER A 124 -12.53 -15.79 6.18
N TYR A 125 -13.61 -15.13 5.77
CA TYR A 125 -13.69 -13.67 5.64
C TYR A 125 -15.10 -13.14 5.94
N ILE A 126 -15.19 -11.85 6.26
CA ILE A 126 -16.45 -11.10 6.34
C ILE A 126 -16.59 -10.29 5.05
N ALA A 127 -17.64 -10.54 4.28
CA ALA A 127 -17.94 -9.72 3.11
C ALA A 127 -18.55 -8.40 3.57
N LEU A 128 -18.24 -7.29 2.89
CA LEU A 128 -18.88 -6.00 3.16
C LEU A 128 -20.40 -6.02 2.90
N THR A 129 -20.86 -6.99 2.13
CA THR A 129 -22.27 -7.26 1.82
C THR A 129 -22.90 -8.30 2.72
N ASP A 130 -22.16 -8.89 3.67
CA ASP A 130 -22.76 -9.78 4.67
C ASP A 130 -23.78 -9.00 5.49
N LYS A 131 -24.88 -9.65 5.90
CA LYS A 131 -25.77 -9.04 6.89
C LYS A 131 -24.97 -8.75 8.17
N PRO A 132 -25.19 -7.61 8.84
CA PRO A 132 -24.44 -7.26 10.05
C PRO A 132 -24.42 -8.37 11.11
N GLU A 133 -25.51 -9.11 11.26
CA GLU A 133 -25.64 -10.24 12.18
C GLU A 133 -24.77 -11.44 11.76
N ASP A 134 -24.66 -11.70 10.46
CA ASP A 134 -23.86 -12.81 9.96
C ASP A 134 -22.36 -12.50 10.03
N GLY A 135 -21.98 -11.24 9.76
CA GLY A 135 -20.62 -10.76 10.04
C GLY A 135 -20.24 -10.92 11.51
N ALA A 136 -21.12 -10.50 12.42
CA ALA A 136 -20.93 -10.69 13.87
C ALA A 136 -20.80 -12.18 14.26
N LYS A 137 -21.60 -13.08 13.67
CA LYS A 137 -21.48 -14.53 13.91
C LYS A 137 -20.14 -15.08 13.43
N LYS A 138 -19.63 -14.61 12.28
CA LYS A 138 -18.30 -15.02 11.79
C LYS A 138 -17.19 -14.59 12.74
N VAL A 139 -17.26 -13.38 13.31
CA VAL A 139 -16.31 -12.94 14.37
C VAL A 139 -16.35 -13.87 15.58
N MET A 140 -17.55 -14.27 16.03
CA MET A 140 -17.70 -15.21 17.15
C MET A 140 -17.04 -16.57 16.88
N ARG A 141 -16.99 -17.00 15.62
CA ARG A 141 -16.35 -18.26 15.18
C ARG A 141 -14.87 -18.13 14.85
N ALA A 142 -14.31 -16.92 14.82
CA ALA A 142 -12.93 -16.70 14.41
C ALA A 142 -11.92 -17.35 15.38
N ILE A 143 -10.76 -17.76 14.88
CA ILE A 143 -9.67 -18.28 15.70
C ILE A 143 -9.12 -17.19 16.61
N THR A 144 -8.57 -17.60 17.74
CA THR A 144 -7.96 -16.69 18.71
C THR A 144 -6.61 -17.21 19.12
N GLY A 145 -5.71 -16.31 19.50
CA GLY A 145 -4.45 -16.67 20.17
C GLY A 145 -4.61 -16.90 21.67
N GLY A 146 -5.82 -17.16 22.17
CA GLY A 146 -6.07 -17.46 23.58
C GLY A 146 -5.69 -18.88 23.98
N ARG A 147 -5.81 -19.17 25.27
CA ARG A 147 -5.60 -20.52 25.83
C ARG A 147 -6.87 -21.37 25.79
N VAL A 148 -6.70 -22.67 25.99
CA VAL A 148 -7.81 -23.65 25.98
C VAL A 148 -8.70 -23.46 27.20
N THR A 149 -8.11 -23.24 28.37
CA THR A 149 -8.85 -23.06 29.62
C THR A 149 -8.81 -21.61 30.12
N LEU A 150 -9.84 -21.23 30.89
CA LEU A 150 -9.90 -19.92 31.53
C LEU A 150 -8.74 -19.71 32.53
N GLU A 151 -8.37 -20.75 33.25
CA GLU A 151 -7.27 -20.70 34.23
C GLU A 151 -5.93 -20.43 33.54
N GLU A 152 -5.64 -21.13 32.44
CA GLU A 152 -4.44 -20.87 31.65
C GLU A 152 -4.47 -19.46 31.04
N GLN A 153 -5.62 -19.00 30.53
CA GLN A 153 -5.74 -17.65 29.98
C GLN A 153 -5.40 -16.59 31.04
N LYS A 154 -5.92 -16.74 32.27
CA LYS A 154 -5.63 -15.82 33.37
C LYS A 154 -4.18 -15.88 33.84
N LYS A 155 -3.57 -17.07 33.79
CA LYS A 155 -2.20 -17.29 34.28
C LYS A 155 -1.12 -16.91 33.27
N LEU A 156 -1.35 -17.20 31.98
CA LEU A 156 -0.36 -17.13 30.91
C LEU A 156 -0.66 -16.06 29.85
N GLY A 157 -1.84 -15.43 29.91
CA GLY A 157 -2.28 -14.49 28.89
C GLY A 157 -2.57 -15.14 27.54
N GLY A 158 -3.05 -14.31 26.60
CA GLY A 158 -3.20 -14.64 25.19
C GLY A 158 -2.04 -14.15 24.32
N GLU A 159 -2.06 -14.56 23.06
CA GLU A 159 -1.09 -14.22 22.01
C GLU A 159 -1.80 -13.40 20.90
N PRO A 160 -1.92 -12.06 21.02
CA PRO A 160 -2.63 -11.24 20.05
C PRO A 160 -2.13 -11.38 18.61
N ASP A 161 -0.84 -11.61 18.40
CA ASP A 161 -0.21 -11.78 17.08
C ASP A 161 -0.69 -13.04 16.33
N LYS A 162 -1.34 -13.97 17.02
CA LYS A 162 -1.92 -15.20 16.47
C LYS A 162 -3.46 -15.17 16.46
N CYS A 163 -4.06 -14.00 16.66
CA CYS A 163 -5.49 -13.83 16.92
C CYS A 163 -6.16 -13.01 15.81
N SER A 164 -6.94 -13.64 14.95
CA SER A 164 -7.67 -12.94 13.89
C SER A 164 -8.71 -11.94 14.45
N VAL A 165 -9.24 -12.19 15.65
CA VAL A 165 -10.12 -11.24 16.36
C VAL A 165 -9.37 -9.95 16.72
N TYR A 166 -8.11 -10.06 17.18
CA TYR A 166 -7.30 -8.87 17.49
C TYR A 166 -6.87 -8.15 16.22
N GLU A 167 -6.57 -8.87 15.13
CA GLU A 167 -6.30 -8.26 13.83
C GLU A 167 -7.49 -7.41 13.34
N LEU A 168 -8.74 -7.87 13.51
CA LEU A 168 -9.92 -7.06 13.16
C LEU A 168 -9.98 -5.74 13.95
N LEU A 169 -9.66 -5.78 15.24
CA LEU A 169 -9.60 -4.58 16.08
C LEU A 169 -8.50 -3.63 15.61
N LEU A 170 -7.29 -4.16 15.40
CA LEU A 170 -6.11 -3.41 14.95
C LEU A 170 -6.29 -2.74 13.58
N TYR A 171 -6.88 -3.44 12.60
CA TYR A 171 -6.92 -2.93 11.22
C TYR A 171 -8.19 -2.14 10.89
N HIS A 172 -9.31 -2.38 11.58
CA HIS A 172 -10.61 -1.91 11.11
C HIS A 172 -11.51 -1.29 12.17
N LEU A 173 -11.51 -1.81 13.41
CA LEU A 173 -12.62 -1.55 14.34
C LEU A 173 -12.26 -0.62 15.51
N VAL A 174 -10.97 -0.43 15.82
CA VAL A 174 -10.52 0.46 16.87
C VAL A 174 -9.54 1.47 16.28
N GLU A 175 -9.96 2.74 16.22
CA GLU A 175 -9.13 3.83 15.68
C GLU A 175 -8.22 4.47 16.74
N ASN A 176 -8.56 4.32 18.02
CA ASN A 176 -7.79 4.92 19.11
C ASN A 176 -6.66 3.99 19.58
N ASP A 177 -5.43 4.40 19.35
CA ASP A 177 -4.23 3.62 19.72
C ASP A 177 -4.15 3.29 21.22
N ASN A 178 -4.63 4.17 22.10
CA ASN A 178 -4.61 3.92 23.55
C ASN A 178 -5.60 2.81 23.92
N GLU A 179 -6.81 2.83 23.34
CA GLU A 179 -7.81 1.78 23.55
C GLU A 179 -7.28 0.43 23.01
N LEU A 180 -6.67 0.43 21.83
CA LEU A 180 -6.10 -0.77 21.26
C LEU A 180 -4.95 -1.32 22.12
N LEU A 181 -4.10 -0.44 22.64
CA LEU A 181 -3.01 -0.79 23.56
C LEU A 181 -3.54 -1.38 24.87
N GLU A 182 -4.63 -0.86 25.41
CA GLU A 182 -5.30 -1.44 26.59
C GLU A 182 -5.84 -2.83 26.29
N ILE A 183 -6.54 -3.02 25.17
CA ILE A 183 -7.02 -4.34 24.72
C ILE A 183 -5.86 -5.34 24.59
N TYR A 184 -4.73 -4.91 24.04
CA TYR A 184 -3.52 -5.72 23.92
C TYR A 184 -2.97 -6.12 25.29
N LYS A 185 -2.76 -5.14 26.18
CA LYS A 185 -2.25 -5.35 27.54
C LYS A 185 -3.16 -6.26 28.34
N ASP A 186 -4.47 -6.11 28.24
CA ASP A 186 -5.43 -6.97 28.92
C ASP A 186 -5.39 -8.41 28.40
N CYS A 187 -5.20 -8.59 27.09
CA CYS A 187 -5.10 -9.90 26.49
C CYS A 187 -3.82 -10.62 26.96
N VAL A 188 -2.66 -9.95 26.84
CA VAL A 188 -1.36 -10.49 27.26
C VAL A 188 -1.30 -10.67 28.78
N GLY A 189 -1.96 -9.80 29.55
CA GLY A 189 -2.06 -9.90 31.01
C GLY A 189 -3.10 -10.91 31.51
N GLY A 190 -3.88 -11.54 30.63
CA GLY A 190 -4.87 -12.55 31.00
C GLY A 190 -6.16 -12.02 31.64
N THR A 191 -6.33 -10.69 31.72
CA THR A 191 -7.55 -10.06 32.26
C THR A 191 -8.69 -10.05 31.26
N ARG A 192 -8.39 -10.01 29.96
CA ARG A 192 -9.38 -10.10 28.88
C ARG A 192 -9.55 -11.54 28.40
N ILE A 193 -10.79 -12.02 28.51
CA ILE A 193 -11.18 -13.37 28.10
C ILE A 193 -11.66 -13.37 26.64
N CYS A 194 -11.20 -14.34 25.84
CA CYS A 194 -11.47 -14.40 24.40
C CYS A 194 -12.95 -14.35 24.03
N GLY A 195 -13.83 -15.02 24.79
CA GLY A 195 -15.27 -14.97 24.55
C GLY A 195 -15.86 -13.56 24.69
N ASN A 196 -15.40 -12.79 25.67
CA ASN A 196 -15.83 -11.41 25.86
C ASN A 196 -15.23 -10.49 24.80
N CYS A 197 -13.95 -10.70 24.46
CA CYS A 197 -13.28 -9.95 23.39
C CYS A 197 -13.98 -10.16 22.03
N LYS A 198 -14.37 -11.40 21.72
CA LYS A 198 -15.17 -11.72 20.53
C LYS A 198 -16.52 -11.02 20.50
N LYS A 199 -17.26 -11.03 21.62
CA LYS A 199 -18.55 -10.34 21.71
C LYS A 199 -18.39 -8.85 21.45
N PHE A 200 -17.42 -8.22 22.11
CA PHE A 200 -17.08 -6.81 21.88
C PHE A 200 -16.76 -6.52 20.40
N THR A 201 -15.87 -7.32 19.82
CA THR A 201 -15.47 -7.17 18.40
C THR A 201 -16.65 -7.39 17.44
N ALA A 202 -17.55 -8.33 17.77
CA ALA A 202 -18.72 -8.64 16.97
C ALA A 202 -19.75 -7.50 16.97
N GLU A 203 -19.90 -6.79 18.09
CA GLU A 203 -20.74 -5.58 18.16
C GLU A 203 -20.16 -4.45 17.32
N LEU A 204 -18.85 -4.20 17.41
CA LEU A 204 -18.17 -3.21 16.55
C LEU A 204 -18.32 -3.54 15.07
N MET A 205 -18.11 -4.82 14.70
CA MET A 205 -18.26 -5.27 13.31
C MET A 205 -19.70 -5.11 12.80
N ARG A 206 -20.71 -5.36 13.64
CA ARG A 206 -22.12 -5.12 13.31
C ARG A 206 -22.35 -3.64 12.99
N GLY A 207 -21.84 -2.75 13.85
CA GLY A 207 -21.92 -1.31 13.65
C GLY A 207 -21.25 -0.87 12.35
N PHE A 208 -20.02 -1.34 12.12
CA PHE A 208 -19.25 -1.06 10.90
C PHE A 208 -19.98 -1.48 9.63
N LEU A 209 -20.52 -2.70 9.57
CA LEU A 209 -21.23 -3.19 8.38
C LEU A 209 -22.50 -2.37 8.11
N LYS A 210 -23.23 -2.00 9.16
CA LYS A 210 -24.43 -1.17 9.02
C LYS A 210 -24.10 0.20 8.42
N ASP A 211 -23.13 0.90 9.01
CA ASP A 211 -22.67 2.21 8.51
C ASP A 211 -22.13 2.12 7.08
N HIS A 212 -21.32 1.10 6.78
CA HIS A 212 -20.81 0.87 5.43
C HIS A 212 -21.93 0.66 4.40
N GLN A 213 -22.94 -0.14 4.74
CA GLN A 213 -24.05 -0.46 3.84
C GLN A 213 -24.95 0.76 3.58
N GLU A 214 -25.21 1.58 4.60
CA GLU A 214 -25.91 2.85 4.44
C GLU A 214 -25.16 3.79 3.49
N LYS A 215 -23.83 3.94 3.67
CA LYS A 215 -22.97 4.73 2.77
C LYS A 215 -22.92 4.16 1.35
N ARG A 216 -22.88 2.84 1.21
CA ARG A 216 -22.89 2.15 -0.09
C ARG A 216 -24.17 2.42 -0.86
N GLU A 217 -25.32 2.42 -0.19
CA GLU A 217 -26.60 2.74 -0.83
C GLU A 217 -26.65 4.21 -1.26
N ALA A 218 -26.22 5.14 -0.40
CA ALA A 218 -26.12 6.56 -0.77
C ALA A 218 -25.15 6.81 -1.94
N ALA A 219 -24.09 6.01 -2.07
CA ALA A 219 -23.13 6.14 -3.16
C ALA A 219 -23.72 5.84 -4.55
N LYS A 220 -24.85 5.13 -4.64
CA LYS A 220 -25.53 4.82 -5.90
C LYS A 220 -25.90 6.07 -6.69
N GLU A 221 -26.32 7.13 -6.00
CA GLU A 221 -26.70 8.41 -6.62
C GLU A 221 -25.52 9.13 -7.27
N LYS A 222 -24.30 8.84 -6.80
CA LYS A 222 -23.06 9.48 -7.26
C LYS A 222 -22.33 8.68 -8.34
N LEU A 223 -22.81 7.49 -8.71
CA LEU A 223 -22.12 6.63 -9.68
C LEU A 223 -21.91 7.32 -11.04
N GLY A 224 -22.87 8.16 -11.45
CA GLY A 224 -22.79 8.95 -12.68
C GLY A 224 -21.59 9.92 -12.71
N GLU A 225 -21.16 10.45 -11.56
CA GLU A 225 -19.98 11.31 -11.46
C GLU A 225 -18.69 10.58 -11.85
N PHE A 226 -18.69 9.24 -11.74
CA PHE A 226 -17.56 8.37 -12.06
C PHE A 226 -17.74 7.61 -13.38
N GLY A 227 -18.78 7.93 -14.17
CA GLY A 227 -19.08 7.24 -15.43
C GLY A 227 -19.54 5.80 -15.24
N LEU A 228 -20.12 5.47 -14.08
CA LEU A 228 -20.63 4.14 -13.76
C LEU A 228 -22.17 4.14 -13.78
N SER A 229 -22.77 3.06 -14.26
CA SER A 229 -24.22 2.82 -14.21
C SER A 229 -24.53 1.56 -13.42
N ILE A 230 -25.68 1.55 -12.73
CA ILE A 230 -26.22 0.34 -12.12
C ILE A 230 -26.86 -0.47 -13.24
N THR A 231 -26.24 -1.58 -13.61
CA THR A 231 -26.85 -2.59 -14.49
C THR A 231 -27.71 -3.53 -13.66
#